data_AF-A0A2V7IBW8-F1
#
_entry.id   AF-A0A2V7IBW8-F1
#
_cell.length_a   1.000
_cell.length_b   1.000
_cell.length_c   1.000
_cell.angle_alpha   90.00
_cell.angle_beta   90.00
_cell.angle_gamma   90.00
#
_symmetry.space_group_name_H-M   'P 1'
#
loop_
_entity.id
_entity.type
_entity.pdbx_description
1 polymer ?
#
loop_
_entity_poly.entity_id
_entity_poly.type
_entity_poly.pdbx_seq_one_letter_code
_entity_poly.pdbx_strand_id
1 'polypeptide(L)'
;QLGETYCYSCARGGPAVRQDSYLAPWAGLNGDDRRAIVPYFWVNYWRGDGGRSRSVNVSPEVDFKLASRVTAALIPSYTRTTNEVQPRYSVTDSTNVTHYLFAHLEQKQLGVTLRVTYPFNASMSLQVYAQPFVSKGTYSNVRELSASPRAADFASRYQVYGDTAVTNNPGGFNYKQFRSNVVFRWEYRPGSTLFVVWSQGRQGSSGVEGTRDFRGDLSDLFGLRPDNSFLVKLSYWINR
;
A
#
# COMPACT_ATOMS: atom_id res chain seq x y z
N GLN A 1 14.90 -8.97 19.87
CA GLN A 1 15.86 -9.54 18.91
C GLN A 1 17.07 -9.98 19.72
N LEU A 2 17.47 -11.25 19.66
CA LEU A 2 18.63 -11.77 20.41
C LEU A 2 19.77 -11.98 19.42
N GLY A 3 20.86 -11.20 19.56
CA GLY A 3 22.03 -11.26 18.69
C GLY A 3 22.07 -10.22 17.56
N GLU A 4 23.20 -10.15 16.87
CA GLU A 4 23.42 -9.25 15.74
C GLU A 4 22.78 -9.80 14.47
N THR A 5 21.87 -9.03 13.88
CA THR A 5 21.21 -9.38 12.62
C THR A 5 21.73 -8.51 11.48
N TYR A 6 21.88 -9.10 10.30
CA TYR A 6 22.39 -8.44 9.11
C TYR A 6 21.40 -8.56 7.95
N CYS A 7 21.21 -7.45 7.23
CA CYS A 7 20.38 -7.37 6.04
C CYS A 7 21.24 -7.39 4.77
N TYR A 8 21.16 -8.48 4.02
CA TYR A 8 21.92 -8.67 2.78
C TYR A 8 21.32 -7.97 1.56
N SER A 9 20.02 -7.64 1.61
CA SER A 9 19.31 -6.98 0.50
C SER A 9 19.09 -5.48 0.70
N CYS A 10 19.38 -4.94 1.89
CA CYS A 10 19.10 -3.54 2.21
C CYS A 10 19.90 -2.57 1.33
N ALA A 11 21.13 -2.92 0.94
CA ALA A 11 21.94 -2.15 0.01
C ALA A 11 21.70 -2.50 -1.48
N ARG A 12 20.62 -3.25 -1.81
CA ARG A 12 20.23 -3.62 -3.19
C ARG A 12 21.38 -4.17 -4.05
N GLY A 13 22.05 -5.20 -3.55
CA GLY A 13 23.23 -5.81 -4.21
C GLY A 13 24.57 -5.32 -3.65
N GLY A 14 24.54 -4.41 -2.68
CA GLY A 14 25.71 -4.01 -1.90
C GLY A 14 26.02 -4.86 -0.66
N PRO A 15 26.95 -4.40 0.18
CA PRO A 15 27.35 -5.08 1.41
C PRO A 15 26.19 -5.32 2.39
N ALA A 16 26.31 -6.37 3.20
CA ALA A 16 25.35 -6.66 4.26
C ALA A 16 25.42 -5.59 5.36
N VAL A 17 24.28 -4.99 5.68
CA VAL A 17 24.16 -3.90 6.66
C VAL A 17 23.66 -4.45 7.98
N ARG A 18 24.25 -4.04 9.10
CA ARG A 18 23.71 -4.40 10.44
C ARG A 18 22.28 -3.87 10.57
N GLN A 19 21.39 -4.63 11.18
CA GLN A 19 20.05 -4.18 11.57
C GLN A 19 20.01 -3.84 13.04
N ASP A 20 19.41 -2.71 13.38
CA ASP A 20 19.17 -2.31 14.76
C ASP A 20 17.94 -3.02 15.31
N SER A 21 17.89 -3.18 16.64
CA SER A 21 16.70 -3.66 17.32
C SER A 21 15.51 -2.75 17.00
N TYR A 22 14.35 -3.38 16.79
CA TYR A 22 13.10 -2.68 16.56
C TYR A 22 12.06 -3.03 17.63
N LEU A 23 11.08 -2.14 17.76
CA LEU A 23 9.88 -2.27 18.57
C LEU A 23 8.68 -2.30 17.63
N ALA A 24 7.85 -3.34 17.70
CA ALA A 24 6.68 -3.49 16.83
C ALA A 24 5.40 -3.92 17.55
N PRO A 25 4.86 -3.11 18.48
CA PRO A 25 3.62 -3.42 19.15
C PRO A 25 2.45 -3.28 18.17
N TRP A 26 1.44 -4.10 18.40
CA TRP A 26 0.17 -4.02 17.72
C TRP A 26 -0.95 -4.05 18.76
N ALA A 27 -2.08 -3.46 18.40
CA ALA A 27 -3.29 -3.51 19.19
C ALA A 27 -4.48 -3.72 18.24
N GLY A 28 -5.43 -4.53 18.70
CA GLY A 28 -6.60 -4.90 17.92
C GLY A 28 -7.84 -4.91 18.78
N LEU A 29 -8.97 -4.52 18.20
CA LEU A 29 -10.30 -4.67 18.75
C LEU A 29 -11.15 -5.39 17.71
N ASN A 30 -11.86 -6.44 18.15
CA ASN A 30 -12.78 -7.20 17.33
C ASN A 30 -14.19 -7.01 17.89
N GLY A 31 -15.12 -6.62 17.04
CA GLY A 31 -16.53 -6.51 17.37
C GLY A 31 -17.20 -7.88 17.51
N ASP A 32 -18.33 -7.90 18.21
CA ASP A 32 -19.21 -9.07 18.28
C ASP A 32 -19.83 -9.33 16.90
N ASP A 33 -19.45 -10.45 16.30
CA ASP A 33 -19.86 -10.85 14.96
C ASP A 33 -21.36 -11.19 14.85
N ARG A 34 -22.07 -11.33 15.97
CA ARG A 34 -23.52 -11.60 15.97
C ARG A 34 -24.36 -10.36 15.68
N ARG A 35 -23.74 -9.17 15.72
CA ARG A 35 -24.42 -7.89 15.49
C ARG A 35 -24.52 -7.57 14.00
N ALA A 36 -25.49 -6.73 13.66
CA ALA A 36 -25.69 -6.26 12.28
C ALA A 36 -24.56 -5.32 11.81
N ILE A 37 -23.84 -4.70 12.74
CA ILE A 37 -22.69 -3.82 12.47
C ILE A 37 -21.55 -4.35 13.34
N VAL A 38 -20.47 -4.78 12.71
CA VAL A 38 -19.32 -5.39 13.39
C VAL A 38 -18.09 -4.51 13.13
N PRO A 39 -17.68 -3.69 14.12
CA PRO A 39 -16.48 -2.88 13.99
C PRO A 39 -15.23 -3.71 14.30
N TYR A 40 -14.19 -3.49 13.53
CA TYR A 40 -12.83 -3.95 13.81
C TYR A 40 -11.90 -2.74 13.79
N PHE A 41 -10.85 -2.81 14.59
CA PHE A 41 -9.87 -1.75 14.62
C PHE A 41 -8.50 -2.33 14.92
N TRP A 42 -7.57 -2.11 14.00
CA TRP A 42 -6.20 -2.57 14.14
C TRP A 42 -5.23 -1.40 14.02
N VAL A 43 -4.25 -1.37 14.93
CA VAL A 43 -3.13 -0.44 14.88
C VAL A 43 -1.85 -1.24 14.98
N ASN A 44 -0.97 -1.04 14.01
CA ASN A 44 0.38 -1.57 14.02
C ASN A 44 1.36 -0.40 14.10
N TYR A 45 2.26 -0.45 15.07
CA TYR A 45 3.36 0.49 15.17
C TYR A 45 4.66 -0.25 14.98
N TRP A 46 5.60 0.35 14.26
CA TRP A 46 6.97 -0.14 14.13
C TRP A 46 7.93 1.02 14.37
N ARG A 47 9.02 0.77 15.09
CA ARG A 47 10.11 1.72 15.31
C ARG A 47 11.44 0.97 15.29
N GLY A 48 12.38 1.42 14.48
CA GLY A 48 13.70 0.79 14.33
C GLY A 48 14.80 1.82 14.04
N ASP A 49 15.96 1.34 13.60
CA ASP A 49 17.13 2.17 13.22
C ASP A 49 17.58 3.12 14.35
N GLY A 50 17.70 2.55 15.56
CA GLY A 50 17.98 3.30 16.78
C GLY A 50 16.94 4.38 17.07
N GLY A 51 15.70 4.19 16.61
CA GLY A 51 14.57 5.08 16.81
C GLY A 51 14.34 6.15 15.73
N ARG A 52 15.12 6.14 14.64
CA ARG A 52 15.03 7.12 13.53
C ARG A 52 13.94 6.79 12.53
N SER A 53 13.70 5.50 12.30
CA SER A 53 12.65 5.03 11.42
C SER A 53 11.44 4.59 12.23
N ARG A 54 10.24 4.94 11.76
CA ARG A 54 8.96 4.57 12.37
C ARG A 54 7.89 4.38 11.31
N SER A 55 6.95 3.50 11.58
CA SER A 55 5.74 3.34 10.78
C SER A 55 4.55 3.16 11.70
N VAL A 56 3.45 3.80 11.37
CA VAL A 56 2.15 3.56 12.00
C VAL A 56 1.15 3.23 10.92
N ASN A 57 0.47 2.10 11.08
CA ASN A 57 -0.65 1.69 10.26
C ASN A 57 -1.91 1.64 11.12
N VAL A 58 -2.95 2.35 10.68
CA VAL A 58 -4.27 2.39 11.31
C VAL A 58 -5.26 1.85 10.31
N SER A 59 -5.92 0.75 10.67
CA SER A 59 -6.82 0.00 9.78
C SER A 59 -8.15 -0.27 10.50
N PRO A 60 -9.07 0.72 10.52
CA PRO A 60 -10.46 0.48 10.91
C PRO A 60 -11.16 -0.36 9.85
N GLU A 61 -12.10 -1.17 10.27
CA GLU A 61 -12.99 -1.92 9.39
C GLU A 61 -14.39 -1.96 10.01
N VAL A 62 -15.41 -1.86 9.17
CA VAL A 62 -16.79 -2.00 9.60
C VAL A 62 -17.50 -2.93 8.64
N ASP A 63 -17.95 -4.06 9.16
CA ASP A 63 -18.82 -4.99 8.46
C ASP A 63 -20.29 -4.67 8.75
N PHE A 64 -21.11 -4.76 7.72
CA PHE A 64 -22.55 -4.59 7.76
C PHE A 64 -23.22 -5.88 7.30
N LYS A 65 -24.07 -6.45 8.16
CA LYS A 65 -24.93 -7.60 7.89
C LYS A 65 -26.37 -7.11 7.77
N LEU A 66 -26.69 -6.47 6.65
CA LEU A 66 -27.98 -5.83 6.41
C LEU A 66 -29.02 -6.87 5.93
N ALA A 67 -30.24 -6.80 6.47
CA ALA A 67 -31.42 -7.56 6.01
C ALA A 67 -31.16 -9.07 5.78
N SER A 68 -30.44 -9.72 6.70
CA SER A 68 -30.09 -11.17 6.73
C SER A 68 -29.37 -11.77 5.51
N ARG A 69 -29.12 -10.99 4.45
CA ARG A 69 -28.56 -11.50 3.19
C ARG A 69 -27.51 -10.59 2.55
N VAL A 70 -27.50 -9.30 2.90
CA VAL A 70 -26.56 -8.32 2.33
C VAL A 70 -25.36 -8.21 3.24
N THR A 71 -24.18 -8.40 2.68
CA THR A 71 -22.92 -8.15 3.38
C THR A 71 -22.20 -6.99 2.72
N ALA A 72 -21.76 -6.02 3.52
CA ALA A 72 -20.90 -4.94 3.06
C ALA A 72 -19.76 -4.73 4.05
N ALA A 73 -18.59 -4.35 3.55
CA ALA A 73 -17.43 -4.05 4.37
C ALA A 73 -16.79 -2.75 3.88
N LEU A 74 -16.49 -1.85 4.81
CA LEU A 74 -15.73 -0.62 4.58
C LEU A 74 -14.43 -0.69 5.37
N ILE A 75 -13.32 -0.72 4.66
CA ILE A 75 -11.99 -1.00 5.20
C ILE A 75 -11.03 0.13 4.79
N PRO A 76 -11.06 1.29 5.45
CA PRO A 76 -10.02 2.30 5.31
C PRO A 76 -8.70 1.78 5.89
N SER A 77 -7.57 2.16 5.29
CA SER A 77 -6.24 1.96 5.84
C SER A 77 -5.41 3.21 5.64
N TYR A 78 -4.76 3.65 6.71
CA TYR A 78 -3.84 4.77 6.68
C TYR A 78 -2.48 4.33 7.20
N THR A 79 -1.43 4.56 6.43
CA THR A 79 -0.06 4.28 6.84
C THR A 79 0.77 5.54 6.74
N ARG A 80 1.48 5.88 7.81
CA ARG A 80 2.52 6.91 7.80
C ARG A 80 3.84 6.28 8.17
N THR A 81 4.83 6.46 7.31
CA THR A 81 6.18 5.93 7.48
C THR A 81 7.19 7.05 7.39
N THR A 82 8.03 7.16 8.41
CA THR A 82 9.30 7.86 8.39
C THR A 82 10.38 6.80 8.28
N ASN A 83 11.12 6.73 7.18
CA ASN A 83 12.22 5.78 7.01
C ASN A 83 13.52 6.55 6.79
N GLU A 84 14.45 6.48 7.74
CA GLU A 84 15.73 7.19 7.64
C GLU A 84 16.68 6.55 6.61
N VAL A 85 16.50 5.26 6.33
CA VAL A 85 17.42 4.44 5.53
C VAL A 85 16.67 3.79 4.36
N GLN A 86 15.86 4.56 3.64
CA GLN A 86 15.19 4.06 2.45
C GLN A 86 16.22 3.85 1.32
N PRO A 87 16.40 2.62 0.80
CA PRO A 87 17.40 2.36 -0.23
C PRO A 87 17.08 3.09 -1.54
N ARG A 88 18.12 3.66 -2.16
CA ARG A 88 18.10 4.29 -3.48
C ARG A 88 18.93 3.46 -4.46
N TYR A 89 18.99 3.87 -5.72
CA TYR A 89 19.90 3.26 -6.69
C TYR A 89 21.35 3.62 -6.33
N SER A 90 22.27 2.68 -6.52
CA SER A 90 23.70 2.94 -6.38
C SER A 90 24.20 3.81 -7.52
N VAL A 91 25.21 4.63 -7.24
CA VAL A 91 25.85 5.51 -8.22
C VAL A 91 27.33 5.20 -8.26
N THR A 92 27.91 5.13 -9.45
CA THR A 92 29.37 5.00 -9.62
C THR A 92 29.94 6.37 -9.95
N ASP A 93 30.94 6.79 -9.18
CA ASP A 93 31.59 8.09 -9.38
C ASP A 93 32.63 8.06 -10.53
N SER A 94 33.27 9.20 -10.77
CA SER A 94 34.35 9.32 -11.76
C SER A 94 35.63 8.58 -11.39
N THR A 95 35.78 8.14 -10.13
CA THR A 95 36.91 7.32 -9.66
C THR A 95 36.62 5.82 -9.72
N ASN A 96 35.49 5.43 -10.32
CA ASN A 96 35.00 4.06 -10.46
C ASN A 96 34.66 3.38 -9.12
N VAL A 97 34.32 4.18 -8.10
CA VAL A 97 33.84 3.72 -6.80
C VAL A 97 32.31 3.69 -6.83
N THR A 98 31.73 2.57 -6.37
CA THR A 98 30.27 2.42 -6.29
C THR A 98 29.77 2.86 -4.91
N HIS A 99 28.88 3.85 -4.90
CA HIS A 99 28.24 4.40 -3.71
C HIS A 99 26.83 3.81 -3.55
N TYR A 100 26.58 3.14 -2.43
CA TYR A 100 25.27 2.61 -2.09
C TYR A 100 24.46 3.66 -1.36
N LEU A 101 23.46 4.22 -2.04
CA LEU A 101 22.73 5.38 -1.55
C LEU A 101 21.48 4.99 -0.77
N PHE A 102 21.21 5.79 0.25
CA PHE A 102 20.01 5.76 1.09
C PHE A 102 19.46 7.18 1.20
N ALA A 103 18.17 7.31 1.48
CA ALA A 103 17.56 8.60 1.73
C ALA A 103 16.55 8.49 2.87
N HIS A 104 16.36 9.61 3.57
CA HIS A 104 15.21 9.77 4.43
C HIS A 104 13.94 9.85 3.58
N LEU A 105 12.90 9.09 3.91
CA LEU A 105 11.61 9.08 3.25
C LEU A 105 10.51 9.36 4.27
N GLU A 106 9.76 10.44 4.07
CA GLU A 106 8.44 10.64 4.69
C GLU A 106 7.38 10.19 3.69
N GLN A 107 6.66 9.13 4.01
CA GLN A 107 5.62 8.56 3.17
C GLN A 107 4.28 8.49 3.89
N LYS A 108 3.21 8.83 3.17
CA LYS A 108 1.83 8.70 3.63
C LYS A 108 1.03 7.90 2.59
N GLN A 109 0.28 6.92 3.05
CA GLN A 109 -0.57 6.08 2.22
C GLN A 109 -1.99 6.08 2.77
N LEU A 110 -2.97 6.20 1.88
CA LEU A 110 -4.39 6.06 2.19
C LEU A 110 -4.99 5.08 1.18
N GLY A 111 -5.57 4.00 1.69
CA GLY A 111 -6.40 3.08 0.92
C GLY A 111 -7.79 3.03 1.52
N VAL A 112 -8.81 2.86 0.68
CA VAL A 112 -10.15 2.51 1.17
C VAL A 112 -10.62 1.33 0.36
N THR A 113 -10.95 0.21 1.02
CA THR A 113 -11.54 -0.94 0.35
C THR A 113 -13.03 -1.00 0.69
N LEU A 114 -13.86 -1.03 -0.34
CA LEU A 114 -15.29 -1.27 -0.25
C LEU A 114 -15.57 -2.65 -0.85
N ARG A 115 -16.30 -3.49 -0.11
CA ARG A 115 -16.84 -4.76 -0.59
C ARG A 115 -18.33 -4.80 -0.33
N VAL A 116 -19.13 -5.15 -1.32
CA VAL A 116 -20.58 -5.30 -1.18
C VAL A 116 -21.01 -6.56 -1.90
N THR A 117 -21.76 -7.43 -1.22
CA THR A 117 -22.48 -8.55 -1.81
C THR A 117 -23.96 -8.36 -1.56
N TYR A 118 -24.71 -8.19 -2.65
CA TYR A 118 -26.14 -7.97 -2.63
C TYR A 118 -26.85 -9.08 -3.41
N PRO A 119 -27.39 -10.10 -2.73
CA PRO A 119 -28.29 -11.06 -3.36
C PRO A 119 -29.69 -10.44 -3.49
N PHE A 120 -30.15 -10.22 -4.72
CA PHE A 120 -31.52 -9.76 -4.99
C PHE A 120 -32.53 -10.87 -4.62
N ASN A 121 -32.20 -12.12 -4.96
CA ASN A 121 -32.96 -13.33 -4.62
C ASN A 121 -32.05 -14.57 -4.73
N ALA A 122 -32.59 -15.78 -4.65
CA ALA A 122 -31.81 -17.02 -4.71
C ALA A 122 -31.07 -17.25 -6.04
N SER A 123 -31.52 -16.61 -7.13
CA SER A 123 -30.94 -16.78 -8.46
C SER A 123 -30.17 -15.56 -8.97
N MET A 124 -30.25 -14.40 -8.30
CA MET A 124 -29.67 -13.14 -8.78
C MET A 124 -28.85 -12.43 -7.69
N SER A 125 -27.61 -12.07 -8.00
CA SER A 125 -26.69 -11.40 -7.06
C SER A 125 -25.78 -10.40 -7.74
N LEU A 126 -25.41 -9.34 -7.03
CA LEU A 126 -24.40 -8.36 -7.39
C LEU A 126 -23.26 -8.36 -6.37
N GLN A 127 -22.03 -8.43 -6.85
CA GLN A 127 -20.82 -8.23 -6.03
C GLN A 127 -20.08 -7.00 -6.54
N VAL A 128 -19.69 -6.12 -5.62
CA VAL A 128 -18.96 -4.89 -5.91
C VAL A 128 -17.70 -4.86 -5.04
N TYR A 129 -16.56 -4.68 -5.70
CA TYR A 129 -15.29 -4.36 -5.08
C TYR A 129 -14.83 -3.01 -5.62
N ALA A 130 -14.44 -2.10 -4.73
CA ALA A 130 -13.81 -0.84 -5.11
C ALA A 130 -12.69 -0.49 -4.15
N GLN A 131 -11.56 -0.03 -4.69
CA GLN A 131 -10.39 0.35 -3.92
C GLN A 131 -9.68 1.56 -4.52
N PRO A 132 -10.02 2.78 -4.11
CA PRO A 132 -9.14 3.92 -4.26
C PRO A 132 -7.92 3.81 -3.33
N PHE A 133 -6.77 4.20 -3.84
CA PHE A 133 -5.47 4.16 -3.17
C PHE A 133 -4.62 5.36 -3.58
N VAL A 134 -3.99 5.99 -2.60
CA VAL A 134 -3.02 7.08 -2.78
C VAL A 134 -1.80 6.80 -1.92
N SER A 135 -0.61 6.90 -2.51
CA SER A 135 0.68 6.76 -1.81
C SER A 135 1.60 7.87 -2.28
N LYS A 136 2.06 8.70 -1.35
CA LYS A 136 2.93 9.83 -1.68
C LYS A 136 4.02 10.02 -0.64
N GLY A 137 5.13 10.61 -1.06
CA GLY A 137 6.22 10.88 -0.15
C GLY A 137 7.34 11.70 -0.76
N THR A 138 8.17 12.24 0.13
CA THR A 138 9.30 13.09 -0.20
C THR A 138 10.59 12.48 0.34
N TYR A 139 11.62 12.47 -0.50
CA TYR A 139 12.95 12.06 -0.10
C TYR A 139 13.75 13.27 0.38
N SER A 140 14.63 13.07 1.36
CA SER A 140 15.57 14.08 1.85
C SER A 140 16.80 13.40 2.45
N ASN A 141 17.78 14.19 2.90
CA ASN A 141 18.97 13.70 3.61
C ASN A 141 19.60 12.47 2.96
N VAL A 142 20.04 12.63 1.71
CA VAL A 142 20.70 11.52 0.99
C VAL A 142 22.01 11.19 1.68
N ARG A 143 22.18 9.90 1.98
CA ARG A 143 23.34 9.32 2.66
C ARG A 143 23.90 8.20 1.82
N GLU A 144 25.14 7.84 2.09
CA GLU A 144 25.77 6.65 1.55
C GLU A 144 26.17 5.68 2.65
N LEU A 145 26.29 4.41 2.27
CA LEU A 145 26.86 3.39 3.13
C LEU A 145 28.37 3.58 3.23
N SER A 146 28.88 3.59 4.46
CA SER A 146 30.32 3.69 4.71
C SER A 146 31.05 2.39 4.41
N ALA A 147 32.39 2.42 4.54
CA ALA A 147 33.24 1.24 4.51
C ALA A 147 32.98 0.25 5.68
N SER A 148 32.23 0.65 6.72
CA SER A 148 31.92 -0.14 7.91
C SER A 148 30.41 -0.38 8.08
N PRO A 149 29.73 -1.08 7.15
CA PRO A 149 28.27 -1.27 7.14
C PRO A 149 27.75 -2.12 8.30
N ARG A 150 28.65 -2.81 9.02
CA ARG A 150 28.36 -3.68 10.16
C ARG A 150 28.57 -3.01 11.52
N ALA A 151 29.02 -1.75 11.53
CA ALA A 151 29.23 -0.99 12.75
C ALA A 151 27.95 -0.93 13.60
N ALA A 152 28.11 -0.93 14.92
CA ALA A 152 26.98 -0.92 15.85
C ALA A 152 26.26 0.44 15.87
N ASP A 153 27.00 1.53 15.68
CA ASP A 153 26.45 2.87 15.68
C ASP A 153 25.95 3.29 14.29
N PHE A 154 24.83 4.03 14.28
CA PHE A 154 24.19 4.46 13.05
C PHE A 154 25.07 5.39 12.21
N ALA A 155 25.79 6.31 12.87
CA ALA A 155 26.59 7.33 12.20
C ALA A 155 27.79 6.72 11.46
N SER A 156 28.42 5.69 12.00
CA SER A 156 29.52 4.99 11.34
C SER A 156 29.05 4.15 10.15
N ARG A 157 27.78 3.74 10.09
CA ARG A 157 27.23 3.04 8.91
C ARG A 157 26.81 3.98 7.78
N TYR A 158 26.22 5.12 8.10
CA TYR A 158 25.58 6.01 7.12
C TYR A 158 26.19 7.41 7.15
N GLN A 159 26.95 7.74 6.11
CA GLN A 159 27.62 9.03 5.95
C GLN A 159 26.86 9.94 5.00
N VAL A 160 27.12 11.25 5.06
CA VAL A 160 26.56 12.21 4.11
C VAL A 160 27.17 11.95 2.74
N TYR A 161 26.35 11.84 1.70
CA TYR A 161 26.85 11.74 0.34
C TYR A 161 27.25 13.11 -0.19
N GLY A 162 28.44 13.25 -0.76
CA GLY A 162 29.02 14.56 -1.10
C GLY A 162 28.50 15.22 -2.38
N ASP A 163 27.90 14.45 -3.30
CA ASP A 163 27.47 14.99 -4.60
C ASP A 163 26.17 15.79 -4.48
N THR A 164 26.32 17.12 -4.59
CA THR A 164 25.19 18.07 -4.55
C THR A 164 24.18 17.91 -5.68
N ALA A 165 24.57 17.35 -6.83
CA ALA A 165 23.63 17.11 -7.92
C ALA A 165 22.55 16.09 -7.50
N VAL A 166 22.95 15.11 -6.68
CA VAL A 166 22.07 14.07 -6.14
C VAL A 166 21.38 14.54 -4.85
N THR A 167 22.12 15.13 -3.90
CA THR A 167 21.58 15.49 -2.59
C THR A 167 20.60 16.65 -2.61
N ASN A 168 20.74 17.61 -3.54
CA ASN A 168 19.81 18.73 -3.69
C ASN A 168 18.51 18.34 -4.43
N ASN A 169 18.52 17.22 -5.15
CA ASN A 169 17.37 16.75 -5.93
C ASN A 169 16.98 15.30 -5.55
N PRO A 170 16.68 15.03 -4.27
CA PRO A 170 16.37 13.68 -3.80
C PRO A 170 15.04 13.14 -4.39
N GLY A 171 14.17 14.05 -4.83
CA GLY A 171 12.90 13.77 -5.50
C GLY A 171 11.77 13.43 -4.55
N GLY A 172 10.68 12.92 -5.12
CA GLY A 172 9.52 12.44 -4.38
C GLY A 172 8.63 11.59 -5.27
N PHE A 173 7.43 11.31 -4.79
CA PHE A 173 6.42 10.65 -5.60
C PHE A 173 5.02 10.95 -5.08
N ASN A 174 4.05 10.87 -5.97
CA ASN A 174 2.63 10.78 -5.64
C ASN A 174 1.98 9.81 -6.62
N TYR A 175 1.65 8.62 -6.14
CA TYR A 175 1.06 7.52 -6.87
C TYR A 175 -0.41 7.36 -6.47
N LYS A 176 -1.28 7.26 -7.46
CA LYS A 176 -2.73 7.16 -7.32
C LYS A 176 -3.22 5.96 -8.12
N GLN A 177 -4.11 5.17 -7.53
CA GLN A 177 -4.71 4.03 -8.21
C GLN A 177 -6.15 3.79 -7.75
N PHE A 178 -7.02 3.43 -8.68
CA PHE A 178 -8.35 2.95 -8.42
C PHE A 178 -8.50 1.58 -9.07
N ARG A 179 -9.00 0.61 -8.32
CA ARG A 179 -9.37 -0.72 -8.82
C ARG A 179 -10.80 -1.02 -8.45
N SER A 180 -11.62 -1.40 -9.43
CA SER A 180 -13.01 -1.77 -9.21
C SER A 180 -13.39 -3.00 -10.03
N ASN A 181 -14.18 -3.89 -9.43
CA ASN A 181 -14.79 -5.03 -10.09
C ASN A 181 -16.25 -5.13 -9.67
N VAL A 182 -17.14 -5.21 -10.65
CA VAL A 182 -18.57 -5.40 -10.46
C VAL A 182 -18.96 -6.68 -11.17
N VAL A 183 -19.53 -7.63 -10.44
CA VAL A 183 -19.93 -8.93 -10.96
C VAL A 183 -21.42 -9.12 -10.69
N PHE A 184 -22.19 -9.17 -11.75
CA PHE A 184 -23.59 -9.54 -11.71
C PHE A 184 -23.74 -11.00 -12.17
N ARG A 185 -24.42 -11.81 -11.36
CA ARG A 185 -24.79 -13.20 -11.68
C ARG A 185 -26.30 -13.33 -11.66
N TRP A 186 -26.87 -13.96 -12.68
CA TRP A 186 -28.28 -14.31 -12.75
C TRP A 186 -28.49 -15.71 -13.32
N GLU A 187 -29.17 -16.56 -12.57
CA GLU A 187 -29.69 -17.84 -13.03
C GLU A 187 -31.16 -17.66 -13.48
N TYR A 188 -31.36 -17.53 -14.79
CA TYR A 188 -32.67 -17.19 -15.36
C TYR A 188 -33.55 -18.42 -15.59
N ARG A 189 -32.94 -19.61 -15.64
CA ARG A 189 -33.60 -20.93 -15.62
C ARG A 189 -32.70 -21.90 -14.88
N PRO A 190 -33.23 -22.98 -14.28
CA PRO A 190 -32.40 -24.03 -13.69
C PRO A 190 -31.30 -24.49 -14.65
N GLY A 191 -30.05 -24.36 -14.23
CA GLY A 191 -28.88 -24.72 -15.05
C GLY A 191 -28.48 -23.70 -16.13
N SER A 192 -29.20 -22.59 -16.29
CA SER A 192 -28.87 -21.53 -17.26
C SER A 192 -28.49 -20.23 -16.56
N THR A 193 -27.26 -19.75 -16.76
CA THR A 193 -26.71 -18.60 -16.04
C THR A 193 -26.14 -17.52 -16.97
N LEU A 194 -26.32 -16.27 -16.56
CA LEU A 194 -25.72 -15.07 -17.12
C LEU A 194 -24.75 -14.46 -16.10
N PHE A 195 -23.55 -14.12 -16.55
CA PHE A 195 -22.62 -13.27 -15.84
C PHE A 195 -22.36 -11.99 -16.64
N VAL A 196 -22.42 -10.85 -15.96
CA VAL A 196 -21.99 -9.56 -16.49
C VAL A 196 -20.93 -9.02 -15.55
N VAL A 197 -19.72 -8.83 -16.08
CA VAL A 197 -18.56 -8.37 -15.31
C VAL A 197 -18.09 -7.05 -15.89
N TRP A 198 -17.95 -6.06 -15.01
CA TRP A 198 -17.34 -4.78 -15.33
C TRP A 198 -16.16 -4.52 -14.41
N SER A 199 -14.98 -4.39 -15.00
CA SER A 199 -13.75 -4.02 -14.30
C SER A 199 -13.34 -2.61 -14.73
N GLN A 200 -12.94 -1.79 -13.77
CA GLN A 200 -12.43 -0.45 -14.01
C GLN A 200 -11.12 -0.23 -13.26
N GLY A 201 -10.13 0.28 -13.98
CA GLY A 201 -8.86 0.73 -13.44
C GLY A 201 -8.64 2.22 -13.70
N ARG A 202 -7.96 2.89 -12.77
CA ARG A 202 -7.33 4.20 -13.01
C ARG A 202 -5.96 4.20 -12.36
N GLN A 203 -4.98 4.83 -12.98
CA GLN A 203 -3.65 4.95 -12.41
C GLN A 203 -2.98 6.25 -12.86
N GLY A 204 -2.26 6.90 -11.96
CA GLY A 204 -1.44 8.07 -12.27
C GLY A 204 -0.30 8.21 -11.27
N SER A 205 0.79 8.84 -11.70
CA SER A 205 1.95 9.11 -10.86
C SER A 205 2.64 10.43 -11.21
N SER A 206 3.16 11.14 -10.22
CA SER A 206 4.10 12.25 -10.40
C SER A 206 5.41 12.01 -9.64
N GLY A 207 6.51 12.61 -10.10
CA GLY A 207 7.84 12.53 -9.47
C GLY A 207 8.04 13.45 -8.25
N VAL A 208 6.95 14.01 -7.72
CA VAL A 208 6.92 14.89 -6.54
C VAL A 208 5.69 14.54 -5.69
N GLU A 209 5.77 14.74 -4.37
CA GLU A 209 4.64 14.51 -3.43
C GLU A 209 3.43 15.40 -3.78
N GLY A 210 3.69 16.63 -4.22
CA GLY A 210 2.66 17.64 -4.44
C GLY A 210 2.16 18.26 -3.14
N THR A 211 1.42 19.37 -3.25
CA THR A 211 0.93 20.14 -2.10
C THR A 211 -0.50 19.80 -1.67
N ARG A 212 -1.21 19.01 -2.46
CA ARG A 212 -2.61 18.63 -2.19
C ARG A 212 -2.70 17.68 -1.01
N ASP A 213 -3.83 17.69 -0.33
CA ASP A 213 -4.18 16.68 0.67
C ASP A 213 -4.70 15.39 0.01
N PHE A 214 -5.03 14.38 0.81
CA PHE A 214 -5.58 13.13 0.28
C PHE A 214 -6.90 13.31 -0.46
N ARG A 215 -7.74 14.26 -0.06
CA ARG A 215 -9.01 14.53 -0.73
C ARG A 215 -8.77 15.08 -2.14
N GLY A 216 -7.85 16.03 -2.28
CA GLY A 216 -7.41 16.55 -3.58
C GLY A 216 -6.79 15.45 -4.45
N ASP A 217 -5.97 14.58 -3.86
CA ASP A 217 -5.36 13.45 -4.57
C ASP A 217 -6.39 12.40 -5.05
N LEU A 218 -7.42 12.13 -4.23
CA LEU A 218 -8.55 11.28 -4.62
C LEU A 218 -9.42 11.93 -5.70
N SER A 219 -9.64 13.24 -5.63
CA SER A 219 -10.34 13.97 -6.69
C SER A 219 -9.59 13.87 -8.01
N ASP A 220 -8.26 14.03 -8.00
CA ASP A 220 -7.43 13.83 -9.19
C ASP A 220 -7.55 12.41 -9.74
N LEU A 221 -7.48 11.41 -8.85
CA LEU A 221 -7.63 10.00 -9.23
C LEU A 221 -8.93 9.74 -9.99
N PHE A 222 -10.06 10.29 -9.53
CA PHE A 222 -11.35 10.16 -10.21
C PHE A 222 -11.53 11.12 -11.40
N GLY A 223 -10.60 12.05 -11.62
CA GLY A 223 -10.46 12.83 -12.85
C GLY A 223 -9.64 12.13 -13.94
N LEU A 224 -8.81 11.13 -13.59
CA LEU A 224 -8.01 10.37 -14.57
C LEU A 224 -8.89 9.56 -15.51
N ARG A 225 -8.45 9.40 -16.76
CA ARG A 225 -9.14 8.55 -17.75
C ARG A 225 -9.24 7.11 -17.24
N PRO A 226 -10.42 6.48 -17.24
CA PRO A 226 -10.59 5.10 -16.81
C PRO A 226 -10.28 4.10 -17.91
N ASP A 227 -9.59 3.02 -17.52
CA ASP A 227 -9.46 1.79 -18.30
C ASP A 227 -10.61 0.86 -17.90
N ASN A 228 -11.44 0.48 -18.87
CA ASN A 228 -12.63 -0.34 -18.63
C ASN A 228 -12.51 -1.68 -19.36
N SER A 229 -12.93 -2.74 -18.71
CA SER A 229 -13.11 -4.06 -19.32
C SER A 229 -14.51 -4.57 -19.01
N PHE A 230 -15.19 -5.07 -20.03
CA PHE A 230 -16.55 -5.56 -19.92
C PHE A 230 -16.61 -6.97 -20.48
N LEU A 231 -17.21 -7.90 -19.72
CA LEU A 231 -17.35 -9.30 -20.10
C LEU A 231 -18.77 -9.77 -19.84
N VAL A 232 -19.32 -10.48 -20.81
CA VAL A 232 -20.61 -11.15 -20.70
C VAL A 232 -20.40 -12.63 -20.98
N LYS A 233 -20.91 -13.48 -20.09
CA LYS A 233 -20.91 -14.94 -20.27
C LYS A 233 -22.33 -15.45 -20.10
N LEU A 234 -22.83 -16.14 -21.12
CA LEU A 234 -24.14 -16.78 -21.13
C LEU A 234 -23.97 -18.29 -21.20
N SER A 235 -24.78 -19.01 -20.43
CA SER A 235 -24.87 -20.47 -20.47
C SER A 235 -26.35 -20.87 -20.49
N TYR A 236 -26.69 -21.81 -21.36
CA TYR A 236 -28.06 -22.29 -21.54
C TYR A 236 -28.10 -23.81 -21.41
N TRP A 237 -28.92 -24.29 -20.49
CA TRP A 237 -29.17 -25.72 -20.32
C TRP A 237 -30.35 -26.16 -21.18
N ILE A 238 -30.12 -27.16 -22.03
CA ILE A 238 -31.14 -27.77 -22.88
C ILE A 238 -31.57 -29.07 -22.21
N ASN A 239 -32.82 -29.14 -21.75
CA ASN A 239 -33.43 -30.40 -21.34
C ASN A 239 -34.48 -30.82 -22.39
N ARG A 240 -34.57 -32.12 -22.67
CA ARG A 240 -35.63 -32.73 -23.49
C ARG A 240 -36.79 -33.17 -22.61
#